data_AF-A0A433DLA8-F1
#
_entry.id   AF-A0A433DLA8-F1
#
_cell.length_a   1.000
_cell.length_b   1.000
_cell.length_c   1.000
_cell.angle_alpha   90.00
_cell.angle_beta   90.00
_cell.angle_gamma   90.00
#
_symmetry.space_group_name_H-M   'P 1'
#
loop_
_entity.id
_entity.type
_entity.pdbx_description
1 polymer ?
#
loop_
_entity_poly.entity_id
_entity_poly.type
_entity_poly.pdbx_seq_one_letter_code
_entity_poly.pdbx_strand_id
1 'polypeptide(L)'
;MGLKCHALSDQDKYNICKKAVKNPKLTQDDLAQKYKCNYSTISKILQKKEIWITTISISQDINIFCHKEGKFPKIEEALCLWIQNAQPEGSLFSSKLYGTSATHRYRNYFEY
;
A
#
# COMPACT_ATOMS: atom_id res chain seq x y z
N MET A 1 1.71 10.78 -29.78
CA MET A 1 1.65 9.49 -29.06
C MET A 1 1.79 9.79 -27.57
N GLY A 2 0.77 9.52 -26.74
CA GLY A 2 0.84 9.78 -25.31
C GLY A 2 1.74 8.77 -24.60
N LEU A 3 2.64 9.23 -23.73
CA LEU A 3 3.44 8.36 -22.88
C LEU A 3 2.50 7.56 -21.98
N LYS A 4 2.55 6.23 -22.10
CA LYS A 4 1.79 5.32 -21.24
C LYS A 4 2.48 5.32 -19.88
N CYS A 5 1.90 6.00 -18.90
CA CYS A 5 2.45 6.05 -17.54
C CYS A 5 2.40 4.66 -16.90
N HIS A 6 3.56 4.11 -16.57
CA HIS A 6 3.64 2.86 -15.80
C HIS A 6 3.24 3.10 -14.34
N ALA A 7 2.87 2.03 -13.63
CA ALA A 7 2.56 2.10 -12.21
C ALA A 7 3.83 2.42 -11.42
N LEU A 8 3.86 3.56 -10.72
CA LEU A 8 4.98 3.97 -9.86
C LEU A 8 4.81 3.32 -8.49
N SER A 9 5.89 2.72 -7.99
CA SER A 9 5.96 2.20 -6.61
C SER A 9 5.95 3.36 -5.61
N ASP A 10 5.68 3.07 -4.34
CA ASP A 10 5.81 4.08 -3.29
C ASP A 10 7.25 4.60 -3.19
N GLN A 11 8.25 3.72 -3.40
CA GLN A 11 9.65 4.12 -3.47
C GLN A 11 9.93 5.13 -4.60
N ASP A 12 9.31 4.95 -5.76
CA ASP A 12 9.43 5.90 -6.87
C ASP A 12 8.80 7.25 -6.52
N LYS A 13 7.61 7.25 -5.92
CA LYS A 13 6.91 8.47 -5.48
C LYS A 13 7.73 9.23 -4.43
N TYR A 14 8.33 8.53 -3.48
CA TYR A 14 9.28 9.12 -2.53
C TYR A 14 10.51 9.71 -3.20
N ASN A 15 11.13 8.97 -4.12
CA ASN A 15 12.30 9.43 -4.85
C ASN A 15 12.01 10.68 -5.69
N ILE A 16 10.81 10.77 -6.28
CA ILE A 16 10.32 11.96 -6.98
C ILE A 16 10.24 13.15 -6.01
N CYS A 17 9.57 12.97 -4.86
CA CYS A 17 9.41 14.03 -3.85
C CYS A 17 10.77 14.49 -3.30
N LYS A 18 11.67 13.55 -2.97
CA LYS A 18 13.02 13.84 -2.47
C LYS A 18 13.86 14.62 -3.48
N LYS A 19 13.76 14.29 -4.77
CA LYS A 19 14.46 15.03 -5.85
C LYS A 19 13.91 16.44 -6.03
N ALA A 20 12.58 16.61 -5.97
CA ALA A 20 11.95 17.92 -6.06
C ALA A 20 12.36 18.84 -4.89
N VAL A 21 12.47 18.29 -3.67
CA VAL A 21 12.95 19.03 -2.49
C VAL A 21 14.43 19.38 -2.61
N LYS A 22 15.27 18.42 -3.06
CA LYS A 22 16.72 18.65 -3.19
C LYS A 22 17.05 19.69 -4.28
N ASN A 23 16.29 19.69 -5.37
CA ASN A 23 16.54 20.53 -6.54
C ASN A 23 15.26 21.30 -6.94
N PRO A 24 14.96 22.45 -6.33
CA PRO A 24 13.75 23.23 -6.64
C PRO A 24 13.73 23.81 -8.07
N LYS A 25 14.87 23.86 -8.75
CA LYS A 25 14.98 24.28 -10.17
C LYS A 25 14.54 23.19 -11.16
N LEU A 26 14.40 21.94 -10.71
CA LEU A 26 14.02 20.83 -11.57
C LEU A 26 12.54 20.95 -11.94
N THR A 27 12.23 20.96 -13.24
CA THR A 27 10.83 21.10 -13.66
C THR A 27 10.07 19.79 -13.51
N GLN A 28 8.73 19.89 -13.42
CA GLN A 28 7.86 18.71 -13.42
C GLN A 28 7.94 17.95 -14.75
N ASP A 29 8.27 18.64 -15.85
CA ASP A 29 8.47 18.04 -17.17
C ASP A 29 9.73 17.17 -17.21
N ASP A 30 10.85 17.67 -16.65
CA ASP A 30 12.08 16.89 -16.48
C ASP A 30 11.85 15.61 -15.66
N LEU A 31 11.07 15.72 -14.59
CA LEU A 31 10.67 14.56 -13.77
C LEU A 31 9.78 13.61 -14.56
N ALA A 32 8.82 14.12 -15.33
CA ALA A 32 7.93 13.32 -16.16
C ALA A 32 8.72 12.51 -17.20
N GLN A 33 9.68 13.14 -17.88
CA GLN A 33 10.56 12.49 -18.84
C GLN A 33 11.44 11.42 -18.18
N LYS A 34 12.04 11.73 -17.03
CA LYS A 34 12.91 10.81 -16.29
C LYS A 34 12.20 9.55 -15.83
N TYR A 35 10.96 9.69 -15.36
CA TYR A 35 10.15 8.58 -14.85
C TYR A 35 9.19 8.01 -15.91
N LYS A 36 9.31 8.43 -17.18
CA LYS A 36 8.46 8.00 -18.30
C LYS A 36 6.97 8.03 -17.95
N CYS A 37 6.55 9.11 -17.31
CA CYS A 37 5.17 9.30 -16.87
C CYS A 37 4.66 10.67 -17.32
N ASN A 38 3.36 10.91 -17.13
CA ASN A 38 2.76 12.16 -17.56
C ASN A 38 2.99 13.25 -16.52
N TYR A 39 3.08 14.50 -16.99
CA TYR A 39 3.15 15.69 -16.14
C TYR A 39 2.08 15.67 -15.03
N SER A 40 0.83 15.32 -15.38
CA SER A 40 -0.28 15.23 -14.45
C SER A 40 -0.04 14.20 -13.33
N THR A 41 0.68 13.12 -13.61
CA THR A 41 1.05 12.09 -12.63
C THR A 41 2.06 12.66 -11.64
N ILE A 42 3.11 13.34 -12.13
CA ILE A 42 4.10 14.01 -11.29
C ILE A 42 3.42 15.07 -10.41
N SER A 43 2.56 15.90 -11.00
CA SER A 43 1.82 16.94 -10.27
C SER A 43 1.00 16.34 -9.11
N LYS A 44 0.24 15.26 -9.36
CA LYS A 44 -0.53 14.55 -8.32
C LYS A 44 0.36 13.96 -7.22
N ILE A 45 1.54 13.45 -7.57
CA ILE A 45 2.49 12.92 -6.59
C ILE A 45 3.02 14.05 -5.70
N LEU A 46 3.44 15.16 -6.30
CA LEU A 46 4.00 16.29 -5.57
C LEU A 46 2.98 17.02 -4.68
N GLN A 47 1.70 17.03 -5.05
CA GLN A 47 0.62 17.53 -4.17
C GLN A 47 0.53 16.74 -2.85
N LYS A 48 0.85 15.45 -2.88
CA LYS A 48 0.85 14.55 -1.71
C LYS A 48 2.25 14.29 -1.16
N LYS A 49 3.22 15.19 -1.40
CA LYS A 49 4.63 14.99 -1.04
C LYS A 49 4.87 14.58 0.41
N GLU A 50 4.17 15.22 1.35
CA GLU A 50 4.37 15.00 2.79
C GLU A 50 3.94 13.58 3.18
N ILE A 51 2.87 13.08 2.55
CA ILE A 51 2.38 11.72 2.73
C ILE A 51 3.44 10.74 2.21
N TRP A 52 3.92 10.90 0.98
CA TRP A 52 4.92 9.97 0.41
C TRP A 52 6.25 9.95 1.16
N ILE A 53 6.67 11.08 1.71
CA ILE A 53 7.87 11.16 2.57
C ILE A 53 7.64 10.42 3.89
N THR A 54 6.46 10.60 4.50
CA THR A 54 6.12 10.00 5.79
C THR A 54 5.86 8.50 5.68
N THR A 55 5.11 8.06 4.67
CA THR A 55 4.74 6.65 4.44
C THR A 55 5.97 5.75 4.36
N ILE A 56 7.02 6.13 3.65
CA ILE A 56 8.25 5.32 3.56
C ILE A 56 9.11 5.37 4.83
N SER A 57 8.96 6.42 5.65
CA SER A 57 9.60 6.45 6.96
C SER A 57 8.94 5.48 7.95
N ILE A 58 7.66 5.16 7.74
CA ILE A 58 6.86 4.31 8.65
C ILE A 58 6.78 2.86 8.14
N SER A 59 6.65 2.67 6.83
CA SER A 59 6.45 1.36 6.21
C SER A 59 7.77 0.76 5.72
N GLN A 60 8.08 -0.48 6.13
CA GLN A 60 9.23 -1.25 5.59
C GLN A 60 8.96 -1.79 4.17
N ASP A 61 7.70 -1.77 3.73
CA ASP A 61 7.25 -2.37 2.49
C ASP A 61 7.34 -1.36 1.32
N ILE A 62 8.54 -1.24 0.76
CA ILE A 62 8.90 -0.26 -0.27
C ILE A 62 8.36 -0.58 -1.68
N ASN A 63 7.85 -1.80 -1.90
CA ASN A 63 7.45 -2.30 -3.21
C ASN A 63 5.92 -2.31 -3.43
N ILE A 64 5.19 -1.52 -2.65
CA ILE A 64 3.74 -1.36 -2.82
C ILE A 64 3.49 -0.38 -3.98
N PHE A 65 2.70 -0.81 -4.95
CA PHE A 65 2.29 0.01 -6.10
C PHE A 65 0.90 0.64 -5.90
N CYS A 66 0.06 0.04 -5.06
CA CYS A 66 -1.31 0.47 -4.80
C CYS A 66 -1.76 0.04 -3.40
N HIS A 67 -2.12 1.01 -2.55
CA HIS A 67 -2.84 0.72 -1.32
C HIS A 67 -4.29 0.40 -1.70
N LYS A 68 -4.63 -0.88 -1.68
CA LYS A 68 -6.02 -1.33 -1.83
C LYS A 68 -6.61 -1.50 -0.44
N GLU A 69 -7.72 -0.83 -0.19
CA GLU A 69 -8.59 -1.23 0.92
C GLU A 69 -9.13 -2.63 0.59
N GLY A 70 -9.06 -3.55 1.55
CA GLY A 70 -9.59 -4.90 1.38
C GLY A 70 -11.06 -4.88 0.99
N LYS A 71 -11.57 -5.97 0.41
CA LYS A 71 -13.00 -6.03 -0.01
C LYS A 71 -13.96 -5.84 1.16
N PHE A 72 -13.51 -6.21 2.36
CA PHE A 72 -14.30 -6.14 3.58
C PHE A 72 -13.43 -5.64 4.74
N PRO A 73 -13.09 -4.35 4.78
CA PRO A 73 -12.08 -3.82 5.71
C PRO A 73 -12.48 -4.06 7.18
N LYS A 74 -13.77 -3.94 7.50
CA LYS A 74 -14.31 -4.23 8.84
C LYS A 74 -14.18 -5.71 9.24
N ILE A 75 -14.35 -6.62 8.28
CA ILE A 75 -14.23 -8.06 8.55
C ILE A 75 -12.76 -8.41 8.75
N GLU A 76 -11.87 -7.87 7.91
CA GLU A 76 -10.43 -8.05 8.05
C GLU A 76 -9.91 -7.49 9.38
N GLU A 77 -10.40 -6.32 9.81
CA GLU A 77 -10.10 -5.73 11.11
C GLU A 77 -10.56 -6.63 12.27
N ALA A 78 -11.82 -7.07 12.26
CA ALA A 78 -12.35 -7.98 13.29
C ALA A 78 -11.57 -9.31 13.33
N LEU A 79 -11.16 -9.83 12.18
CA LEU A 79 -10.36 -11.03 12.08
C LEU A 79 -8.95 -10.82 12.64
N CYS A 80 -8.30 -9.69 12.34
CA CYS A 80 -7.01 -9.33 12.90
C CYS A 80 -7.05 -9.25 14.44
N LEU A 81 -8.07 -8.60 14.99
CA LEU A 81 -8.28 -8.52 16.44
C LEU A 81 -8.50 -9.91 17.05
N TRP A 82 -9.31 -10.74 16.40
CA TRP A 82 -9.54 -12.10 16.85
C TRP A 82 -8.24 -12.93 16.86
N ILE A 83 -7.45 -12.83 15.78
CA ILE A 83 -6.15 -13.50 15.68
C ILE A 83 -5.23 -13.06 16.81
N GLN A 84 -5.09 -11.74 17.04
CA GLN A 84 -4.25 -11.19 18.09
C GLN A 84 -4.66 -11.69 19.48
N ASN A 85 -5.96 -11.73 19.76
CA ASN A 85 -6.49 -12.19 21.04
C ASN A 85 -6.43 -13.72 21.22
N ALA A 86 -6.39 -14.48 20.12
CA ALA A 86 -6.35 -15.94 20.14
C ALA A 86 -4.93 -16.52 20.22
N GLN A 87 -3.87 -15.69 20.22
CA GLN A 87 -2.49 -16.18 20.33
C GLN A 87 -2.00 -16.25 21.78
N PRO A 88 -1.64 -17.43 22.30
CA PRO A 88 -0.61 -17.51 23.34
C PRO A 88 0.74 -17.15 22.73
N GLU A 89 1.59 -16.47 23.50
CA GLU A 89 2.87 -15.95 23.02
C GLU A 89 3.75 -17.05 22.42
N GLY A 90 4.15 -16.89 21.14
CA GLY A 90 5.17 -17.74 20.49
C GLY A 90 4.73 -18.59 19.29
N SER A 91 3.50 -18.46 18.78
CA SER A 91 3.06 -19.19 17.59
C SER A 91 3.34 -18.42 16.28
N LEU A 92 4.07 -19.04 15.35
CA LEU A 92 4.39 -18.48 14.02
C LEU A 92 3.26 -18.81 13.03
N PHE A 93 2.59 -17.80 12.49
CA PHE A 93 1.49 -17.98 11.54
C PHE A 93 1.97 -18.38 10.14
N SER A 94 1.42 -19.47 9.61
CA SER A 94 1.53 -19.86 8.20
C SER A 94 0.20 -19.67 7.49
N SER A 95 0.23 -18.99 6.33
CA SER A 95 -0.92 -18.58 5.50
C SER A 95 -1.81 -19.73 4.99
N LYS A 96 -1.40 -20.99 5.17
CA LYS A 96 -2.14 -22.18 4.73
C LYS A 96 -3.35 -22.56 5.61
N LEU A 97 -3.48 -21.98 6.82
CA LEU A 97 -4.52 -22.38 7.78
C LEU A 97 -5.89 -21.65 7.62
N TYR A 98 -5.94 -20.57 6.84
CA TYR A 98 -7.16 -19.74 6.72
C TYR A 98 -8.27 -20.36 5.84
N GLY A 99 -7.95 -21.29 4.93
CA GLY A 99 -8.95 -21.91 4.06
C GLY A 99 -9.88 -22.91 4.77
N THR A 100 -9.38 -23.58 5.81
CA THR A 100 -10.08 -24.66 6.52
C THR A 100 -10.74 -24.21 7.83
N SER A 101 -10.21 -23.18 8.49
CA SER A 101 -10.73 -22.69 9.77
C SER A 101 -12.03 -21.90 9.60
N ALA A 102 -12.15 -21.11 8.53
CA ALA A 102 -13.35 -20.34 8.22
C ALA A 102 -14.53 -21.22 7.80
N THR A 103 -14.27 -22.34 7.11
CA THR A 103 -15.31 -23.27 6.65
C THR A 103 -15.86 -24.16 7.76
N HIS A 104 -15.10 -24.43 8.83
CA HIS A 104 -15.57 -25.31 9.91
C HIS A 104 -16.62 -24.67 10.83
N ARG A 105 -16.70 -23.32 10.90
CA ARG A 105 -17.56 -22.63 11.87
C ARG A 105 -18.83 -22.00 11.31
N TYR A 106 -18.97 -21.87 9.98
CA TYR A 106 -20.24 -21.42 9.36
C TYR A 106 -21.41 -22.40 9.54
N ARG A 107 -21.18 -23.62 10.08
CA ARG A 107 -22.22 -24.63 10.29
C ARG A 107 -22.98 -24.51 11.62
N ASN A 108 -22.54 -23.67 12.57
CA ASN A 108 -23.05 -23.70 13.95
C ASN A 108 -23.74 -22.40 14.42
N TYR A 109 -24.25 -21.56 13.51
CA TYR A 109 -24.96 -20.33 13.87
C TYR A 109 -26.37 -20.20 13.23
N PHE A 110 -26.92 -21.30 12.71
CA PHE A 110 -28.27 -21.33 12.10
C PHE A 110 -29.14 -22.50 12.60
N GLU A 111 -28.92 -22.97 13.83
CA GLU A 111 -29.95 -23.70 14.57
C GLU A 111 -30.05 -23.10 15.98
N TYR A 112 -31.28 -22.69 16.29
CA TYR A 112 -31.83 -21.96 17.46
C TYR A 112 -31.88 -20.43 17.37
#